data_AF-A0A945QPG3-F1
#
_entry.id   AF-A0A945QPG3-F1
#
_cell.length_a   1.000
_cell.length_b   1.000
_cell.length_c   1.000
_cell.angle_alpha   90.00
_cell.angle_beta   90.00
_cell.angle_gamma   90.00
#
_symmetry.space_group_name_H-M   'P 1'
#
loop_
_entity.id
_entity.type
_entity.pdbx_description
1 polymer ?
#
loop_
_entity_poly.entity_id
_entity_poly.type
_entity_poly.pdbx_seq_one_letter_code
_entity_poly.pdbx_strand_id
1 'polypeptide(L)'
;MNFKEKLFLFLSGIFLTSMIMGNIIGVTKFVEIFGLTIPIGTLAFPVTFLATDLICELYGEKRAQNLVIVGFFMNFFMLAVMSLGNYLDDAGISGGTIIYDEVYGFMRAGV
;
A
#
# COMPACT_ATOMS: atom_id res chain seq x y z
N MET A 1 -22.27 -14.74 5.92
CA MET A 1 -21.20 -13.99 6.62
C MET A 1 -21.79 -13.29 7.83
N ASN A 2 -21.22 -13.58 8.99
CA ASN A 2 -21.54 -12.88 10.23
C ASN A 2 -21.03 -11.44 10.21
N PHE A 3 -21.60 -10.55 11.02
CA PHE A 3 -21.17 -9.15 11.10
C PHE A 3 -19.67 -9.02 11.39
N LYS A 4 -19.15 -9.85 12.30
CA LYS A 4 -17.72 -9.94 12.62
C LYS A 4 -16.87 -10.27 11.39
N GLU A 5 -17.28 -11.22 10.55
CA GLU A 5 -16.51 -11.56 9.34
C GLU A 5 -16.52 -10.42 8.32
N LYS A 6 -17.67 -9.73 8.17
CA LYS A 6 -17.78 -8.57 7.28
C LYS A 6 -16.88 -7.43 7.73
N LEU A 7 -16.87 -7.15 9.03
CA LEU A 7 -16.01 -6.13 9.62
C LEU A 7 -14.53 -6.50 9.50
N PHE A 8 -14.17 -7.77 9.72
CA PHE A 8 -12.80 -8.25 9.49
C PHE A 8 -12.35 -8.04 8.05
N LEU A 9 -13.17 -8.43 7.06
CA LEU A 9 -12.83 -8.22 5.65
C LEU A 9 -12.73 -6.74 5.30
N PHE A 10 -13.61 -5.90 5.84
CA PHE A 10 -13.58 -4.47 5.62
C PHE A 10 -12.31 -3.83 6.17
N LEU A 11 -11.95 -4.12 7.43
CA LEU A 11 -10.71 -3.63 8.04
C LEU A 11 -9.47 -4.17 7.33
N SER A 12 -9.48 -5.45 6.92
CA SER A 12 -8.40 -6.05 6.14
C SER A 12 -8.22 -5.36 4.78
N GLY A 13 -9.34 -5.04 4.10
CA GLY A 13 -9.33 -4.31 2.85
C GLY A 13 -8.75 -2.90 3.01
N ILE A 14 -9.15 -2.17 4.06
CA ILE A 14 -8.57 -0.86 4.39
C ILE A 14 -7.08 -0.98 4.63
N PHE A 15 -6.64 -1.95 5.45
CA PHE A 15 -5.24 -2.18 5.75
C PHE A 15 -4.42 -2.44 4.48
N LEU A 16 -4.82 -3.43 3.66
CA LEU A 16 -4.09 -3.80 2.45
C LEU A 16 -4.05 -2.68 1.43
N THR A 17 -5.19 -2.00 1.22
CA THR A 17 -5.28 -0.88 0.27
C THR A 17 -4.41 0.28 0.72
N SER A 18 -4.49 0.65 2.01
CA SER A 18 -3.69 1.73 2.57
C SER A 18 -2.18 1.40 2.47
N MET A 19 -1.78 0.17 2.80
CA MET A 19 -0.38 -0.27 2.72
C MET A 19 0.17 -0.17 1.28
N ILE A 20 -0.54 -0.70 0.29
CA ILE A 20 -0.12 -0.67 -1.12
C ILE A 20 -0.12 0.77 -1.67
N MET A 21 -1.19 1.52 -1.39
CA MET A 21 -1.36 2.88 -1.88
C MET A 21 -0.37 3.86 -1.24
N GLY A 22 0.01 3.63 0.02
CA GLY A 22 1.08 4.36 0.68
C GLY A 22 2.41 4.22 -0.06
N ASN A 23 2.74 3.01 -0.53
CA ASN A 23 3.97 2.74 -1.26
C ASN A 23 3.99 3.36 -2.67
N ILE A 24 2.84 3.35 -3.36
CA ILE A 24 2.72 3.96 -4.69
C ILE A 24 2.72 5.49 -4.61
N ILE A 25 1.89 6.07 -3.74
CA ILE A 25 1.64 7.52 -3.74
C ILE A 25 2.68 8.28 -2.91
N GLY A 26 3.40 7.58 -2.01
CA GLY A 26 4.45 8.17 -1.18
C GLY A 26 5.54 8.95 -1.94
N VAL A 27 5.70 8.69 -3.23
CA VAL A 27 6.70 9.36 -4.09
C VAL A 27 6.07 10.41 -4.99
N THR A 28 4.81 10.18 -5.37
CA THR A 28 4.14 10.97 -6.42
C THR A 28 3.72 12.35 -5.97
N LYS A 29 3.49 12.55 -4.66
CA LYS A 29 2.94 13.81 -4.16
C LYS A 29 3.38 14.12 -2.74
N PHE A 30 4.03 15.27 -2.61
CA PHE A 30 4.34 15.89 -1.33
C PHE A 30 3.31 16.99 -1.04
N VAL A 31 2.91 17.07 0.22
CA VAL A 31 1.97 18.07 0.73
C VAL A 31 2.60 18.82 1.87
N GLU A 32 2.27 20.10 1.95
CA GLU A 32 2.69 20.96 3.03
C GLU A 32 1.60 21.00 4.10
N ILE A 33 1.92 20.52 5.30
CA ILE A 33 1.00 20.43 6.43
C ILE A 33 1.70 21.09 7.63
N PHE A 34 1.11 22.15 8.16
CA PHE A 34 1.68 22.92 9.29
C PHE A 34 3.15 23.36 9.09
N GLY A 35 3.56 23.66 7.85
CA GLY A 35 4.93 24.07 7.52
C GLY A 35 5.94 22.91 7.37
N LEU A 36 5.47 21.67 7.43
CA LEU A 36 6.26 20.47 7.13
C LEU A 36 5.88 19.92 5.76
N THR A 37 6.89 19.64 4.93
CA THR A 37 6.70 18.92 3.66
C THR A 37 6.74 17.42 3.92
N ILE A 38 5.61 16.74 3.72
CA ILE A 38 5.45 15.31 4.01
C ILE A 38 4.89 14.63 2.76
N PRO A 39 5.37 13.43 2.40
CA PRO A 39 4.75 12.66 1.33
C PRO A 39 3.32 12.25 1.72
N ILE A 40 2.38 12.38 0.80
CA ILE A 40 0.96 12.07 1.08
C ILE A 40 0.77 10.60 1.48
N GLY A 41 1.65 9.70 0.99
CA GLY A 41 1.66 8.29 1.36
C GLY A 41 1.88 8.06 2.86
N THR A 42 2.47 9.01 3.59
CA THR A 42 2.62 8.91 5.05
C THR A 42 1.28 8.88 5.78
N LEU A 43 0.21 9.44 5.21
CA LEU A 43 -1.14 9.36 5.78
C LEU A 43 -1.70 7.93 5.80
N ALA A 44 -1.13 7.04 4.99
CA ALA A 44 -1.52 5.63 5.00
C ALA A 44 -1.07 4.90 6.28
N PHE A 45 -0.01 5.37 6.96
CA PHE A 45 0.53 4.71 8.17
C PHE A 45 -0.42 4.78 9.38
N PRO A 46 -1.00 5.94 9.74
CA PRO A 46 -2.00 5.98 10.80
C PRO A 46 -3.20 5.07 10.53
N VAL A 47 -3.63 5.00 9.27
CA VAL A 47 -4.77 4.17 8.84
C VAL A 47 -4.43 2.68 8.95
N THR A 48 -3.25 2.24 8.49
CA THR A 48 -2.82 0.85 8.63
C THR A 48 -2.61 0.46 10.09
N PHE A 49 -2.04 1.35 10.91
CA PHE A 49 -1.87 1.12 12.34
C PHE A 49 -3.21 0.92 13.04
N LEU A 50 -4.15 1.86 12.85
CA LEU A 50 -5.50 1.78 13.44
C LEU A 50 -6.26 0.53 12.99
N ALA A 51 -6.19 0.19 11.70
CA ALA A 51 -6.83 -1.02 11.19
C ALA A 51 -6.24 -2.29 11.82
N THR A 52 -4.92 -2.36 11.96
CA THR A 52 -4.24 -3.52 12.55
C THR A 52 -4.55 -3.65 14.04
N ASP A 53 -4.59 -2.53 14.76
CA ASP A 53 -4.87 -2.48 16.19
C ASP A 53 -6.31 -2.94 16.49
N LEU A 54 -7.29 -2.42 15.74
CA LEU A 54 -8.68 -2.89 15.82
C LEU A 54 -8.82 -4.37 15.47
N ILE A 55 -8.06 -4.87 14.49
CA ILE A 55 -8.09 -6.28 14.14
C ILE A 55 -7.50 -7.13 15.26
N CYS A 56 -6.41 -6.67 15.89
CA CYS A 56 -5.77 -7.33 17.01
C CYS A 56 -6.72 -7.43 18.21
N GLU A 57 -7.39 -6.34 18.56
CA GLU A 57 -8.32 -6.28 19.70
C GLU A 57 -9.59 -7.12 19.47
N LEU A 58 -10.18 -7.05 18.27
CA LEU A 58 -11.48 -7.69 17.98
C LEU A 58 -11.38 -9.15 17.52
N TYR A 59 -10.27 -9.53 16.88
CA TYR A 59 -10.09 -10.84 16.24
C TYR A 59 -8.84 -11.60 16.72
N GLY A 60 -8.04 -10.97 17.58
CA GLY A 60 -6.85 -11.54 18.19
C GLY A 60 -5.56 -11.31 17.38
N GLU A 61 -4.46 -11.31 18.12
CA GLU A 61 -3.10 -11.04 17.61
C GLU A 61 -2.71 -11.94 16.43
N LYS A 62 -3.00 -13.25 16.48
CA LYS A 62 -2.65 -14.19 15.41
C LYS A 62 -3.28 -13.81 14.07
N ARG A 63 -4.50 -13.28 14.07
CA ARG A 63 -5.20 -12.85 12.85
C ARG A 63 -4.60 -11.55 12.31
N ALA A 64 -4.26 -10.60 13.19
CA ALA A 64 -3.56 -9.38 12.82
C ALA A 64 -2.17 -9.67 12.22
N GLN A 65 -1.38 -10.53 12.86
CA GLN A 65 -0.06 -10.96 12.35
C GLN A 65 -0.17 -11.60 10.96
N ASN A 66 -1.14 -12.50 10.76
CA ASN A 66 -1.37 -13.10 9.44
C ASN A 66 -1.72 -12.05 8.38
N LEU A 67 -2.52 -11.03 8.73
CA LEU A 67 -2.86 -9.95 7.80
C LEU A 67 -1.63 -9.12 7.42
N VAL A 68 -0.76 -8.81 8.37
CA VAL A 68 0.50 -8.10 8.11
C VAL A 68 1.41 -8.93 7.18
N ILE A 69 1.54 -10.23 7.43
CA ILE A 69 2.30 -11.15 6.57
C ILE A 69 1.70 -11.18 5.16
N VAL A 70 0.38 -11.26 5.03
CA VAL A 70 -0.30 -11.17 3.73
C VAL A 70 0.01 -9.84 3.06
N GLY A 71 -0.08 -8.72 3.76
CA GLY A 71 0.26 -7.39 3.24
C GLY A 71 1.71 -7.28 2.76
N PHE A 72 2.65 -7.89 3.48
CA PHE A 72 4.04 -8.00 3.04
C PHE A 72 4.16 -8.76 1.71
N PHE A 73 3.53 -9.93 1.58
CA PHE A 73 3.54 -10.68 0.31
C PHE A 73 2.78 -9.95 -0.82
N MET A 74 1.72 -9.20 -0.50
CA MET A 74 1.01 -8.39 -1.51
C MET A 74 1.91 -7.28 -2.08
N ASN A 75 2.83 -6.74 -1.29
CA ASN A 75 3.83 -5.79 -1.80
C ASN A 75 4.80 -6.46 -2.78
N PHE A 76 5.24 -7.68 -2.48
CA PHE A 76 6.06 -8.45 -3.42
C PHE A 76 5.30 -8.76 -4.71
N PHE A 77 4.01 -9.09 -4.61
CA PHE A 77 3.14 -9.31 -5.78
C PHE A 77 3.02 -8.03 -6.63
N MET A 78 2.78 -6.88 -6.01
CA MET A 78 2.77 -5.58 -6.69
C MET A 78 4.09 -5.32 -7.42
N LEU A 79 5.23 -5.52 -6.74
CA LEU A 79 6.56 -5.38 -7.35
C LEU A 79 6.77 -6.34 -8.52
N ALA A 80 6.28 -7.57 -8.44
CA ALA A 80 6.37 -8.54 -9.54
C ALA A 80 5.57 -8.08 -10.76
N VAL A 81 4.35 -7.57 -10.56
CA VAL A 81 3.52 -7.02 -11.65
C VAL A 81 4.18 -5.81 -12.30
N MET A 82 4.75 -4.89 -11.51
CA MET A 82 5.48 -3.74 -12.07
C MET A 82 6.79 -4.14 -12.75
N SER A 83 7.49 -5.15 -12.23
CA SER A 83 8.69 -5.69 -12.88
C SER A 83 8.37 -6.26 -14.27
N LEU A 84 7.22 -6.95 -14.40
CA LEU A 84 6.74 -7.43 -15.71
C LEU A 84 6.39 -6.27 -16.63
N GLY A 85 5.71 -5.23 -16.15
CA GLY A 85 5.40 -4.04 -16.94
C GLY A 85 6.65 -3.33 -17.46
N ASN A 86 7.71 -3.25 -16.64
CA ASN A 86 8.99 -2.65 -17.04
C ASN A 86 9.81 -3.53 -17.99
N TYR A 87 9.55 -4.83 -18.05
CA TYR A 87 10.21 -5.74 -18.99
C TYR A 87 9.61 -5.64 -20.40
N LEU A 88 8.35 -5.21 -20.51
CA LEU A 88 7.65 -5.03 -21.78
C LEU A 88 7.91 -3.62 -22.33
N ASP A 89 8.05 -3.51 -23.65
CA ASP A 89 8.20 -2.21 -24.30
C ASP A 89 6.92 -1.38 -24.16
N ASP A 90 7.07 -0.10 -23.83
CA ASP A 90 5.96 0.84 -23.81
C ASP A 90 5.46 1.10 -25.24
N ALA A 91 4.16 0.90 -25.45
CA ALA A 91 3.50 1.18 -26.71
C ALA A 91 3.38 2.69 -27.02
N GLY A 92 3.72 3.56 -26.06
CA GLY A 92 3.73 5.03 -26.23
C GLY A 92 2.34 5.64 -26.33
N ILE A 93 1.30 4.90 -25.94
CA ILE A 93 -0.10 5.34 -25.95
C ILE A 93 -0.42 6.11 -24.67
N SER A 94 0.21 5.74 -23.56
CA SER A 94 0.02 6.37 -22.25
C SER A 94 1.05 7.48 -22.04
N GLY A 95 0.61 8.67 -21.62
CA GLY A 95 1.53 9.73 -21.16
C GLY A 95 2.07 9.51 -19.75
N GLY A 96 1.80 8.36 -19.13
CA GLY A 96 2.10 8.05 -17.73
C GLY A 96 3.45 7.37 -17.49
N THR A 97 4.26 7.10 -18.52
CA THR A 97 5.49 6.29 -18.44
C THR A 97 6.51 6.88 -17.46
N ILE A 98 6.67 8.21 -17.44
CA ILE A 98 7.56 8.88 -16.50
C ILE A 98 7.15 8.63 -15.05
N ILE A 99 5.85 8.76 -14.74
CA ILE A 99 5.31 8.52 -13.39
C ILE A 99 5.48 7.05 -13.01
N TYR A 100 5.26 6.15 -13.97
CA TYR A 100 5.45 4.72 -13.78
C TYR A 100 6.90 4.39 -13.42
N ASP A 101 7.87 4.92 -14.16
CA ASP A 101 9.30 4.69 -13.93
C ASP A 101 9.78 5.28 -12.60
N GLU A 102 9.26 6.45 -12.20
CA GLU A 102 9.55 7.04 -10.89
C GLU A 102 9.02 6.19 -9.74
N VAL A 103 7.75 5.77 -9.81
CA VAL A 103 7.12 4.91 -8.80
C VAL A 103 7.82 3.55 -8.75
N TYR A 104 8.06 2.92 -9.89
CA TYR A 104 8.76 1.65 -9.98
C TYR A 104 10.20 1.75 -9.45
N GLY A 105 10.92 2.81 -9.83
CA GLY A 105 12.26 3.10 -9.38
C GLY A 105 12.36 3.26 -7.86
N PHE A 106 11.44 4.02 -7.26
CA PHE A 106 11.36 4.13 -5.80
C PHE A 106 11.03 2.80 -5.12
N MET A 107 10.06 2.05 -5.63
CA MET A 107 9.69 0.78 -5.02
C MET A 107 10.78 -0.28 -5.14
N ARG A 108 11.64 -0.18 -6.17
CA ARG A 108 12.85 -1.00 -6.30
C ARG A 108 14.02 -0.53 -5.43
N ALA A 109 14.15 0.79 -5.23
CA ALA A 109 15.21 1.41 -4.42
C ALA A 109 14.87 1.48 -2.91
N GLY A 110 13.61 1.24 -2.55
CA GLY A 110 13.06 1.23 -1.19
C GLY A 110 12.90 -0.17 -0.57
N VAL A 111 13.62 -1.16 -1.11
CA VAL A 111 14.08 -2.37 -0.42
C VAL A 111 15.57 -2.22 -0.15
#